data_AF-A0A1Z5IYG9-F1
#
_entry.id   AF-A0A1Z5IYG9-F1
#
_cell.length_a   1.000
_cell.length_b   1.000
_cell.length_c   1.000
_cell.angle_alpha   90.00
_cell.angle_beta   90.00
_cell.angle_gamma   90.00
#
_symmetry.space_group_name_H-M   'P 1'
#
loop_
_entity.id
_entity.type
_entity.pdbx_description
1 polymer ?
#
loop_
_entity_poly.entity_id
_entity_poly.type
_entity_poly.pdbx_seq_one_letter_code
_entity_poly.pdbx_strand_id
1 'polypeptide(L)'
;MYVLINLVGLIVFLVIGFLFSKKKSDIRWRSIAIMLLINLALAWFFTSFTAGRDAVKAAADGFNWLVEVSYQGIVFALPNWVTPAFGGSAKSMNFVTTALLPVLMIVPVFDILTYFGG
;
A
#
# COMPACT_ATOMS: atom_id res chain seq x y z
N MET A 1 10.16 -21.21 14.55
CA MET A 1 8.75 -21.63 14.39
C MET A 1 8.05 -20.90 13.24
N TYR A 2 8.09 -19.56 13.17
CA TYR A 2 7.42 -18.77 12.11
C TYR A 2 7.96 -18.98 10.68
N VAL A 3 9.27 -19.21 10.50
CA VAL A 3 9.87 -19.36 9.15
C VAL A 3 9.40 -20.63 8.44
N LEU A 4 9.29 -21.75 9.17
CA LEU A 4 8.78 -23.01 8.64
C LEU A 4 7.32 -22.89 8.18
N ILE A 5 6.49 -22.18 8.95
CA ILE A 5 5.08 -21.93 8.60
C ILE A 5 4.98 -21.04 7.36
N ASN A 6 5.80 -19.98 7.26
CA ASN A 6 5.83 -19.11 6.08
C ASN A 6 6.28 -19.88 4.82
N LEU A 7 7.24 -20.80 4.95
CA LEU A 7 7.69 -21.63 3.84
C LEU A 7 6.59 -22.60 3.38
N VAL A 8 5.88 -23.22 4.33
CA VAL A 8 4.72 -24.07 4.01
C VAL A 8 3.63 -23.25 3.33
N GLY A 9 3.31 -22.06 3.83
CA GLY A 9 2.34 -21.16 3.22
C GLY A 9 2.70 -20.79 1.77
N LEU A 10 3.98 -20.52 1.51
CA LEU A 10 4.48 -20.26 0.16
C LEU A 10 4.30 -21.47 -0.77
N ILE A 11 4.64 -22.67 -0.31
CA ILE A 11 4.47 -23.89 -1.09
C ILE A 11 2.98 -24.13 -1.40
N VAL A 12 2.10 -23.97 -0.41
CA VAL A 12 0.65 -24.09 -0.58
C VAL A 12 0.13 -23.08 -1.61
N PHE A 13 0.59 -21.83 -1.56
CA PHE A 13 0.21 -20.81 -2.53
C PHE A 13 0.61 -21.18 -3.97
N LEU A 14 1.82 -21.69 -4.16
CA LEU A 14 2.28 -22.16 -5.48
C LEU A 14 1.50 -23.38 -5.97
N VAL A 15 1.18 -24.31 -5.09
CA VAL A 15 0.37 -25.50 -5.41
C VAL A 15 -1.04 -25.11 -5.85
N ILE A 16 -1.68 -24.18 -5.14
CA ILE A 16 -3.01 -23.66 -5.53
C ILE A 16 -2.93 -23.00 -6.91
N GLY A 17 -1.95 -22.13 -7.15
CA GLY A 17 -1.74 -21.50 -8.46
C GLY A 17 -1.52 -22.52 -9.58
N PHE A 18 -0.77 -23.60 -9.31
CA PHE A 18 -0.57 -24.70 -10.25
C PHE A 18 -1.86 -25.50 -10.52
N LEU A 19 -2.64 -25.80 -9.48
CA LEU A 19 -3.89 -26.57 -9.61
C LEU A 19 -4.92 -25.85 -10.47
N PHE A 20 -5.07 -24.54 -10.29
CA PHE A 20 -5.99 -23.70 -11.04
C PHE A 20 -5.42 -23.15 -12.37
N SER A 21 -4.18 -23.52 -12.73
CA SER A 21 -3.61 -23.11 -14.01
C SER A 21 -4.28 -23.83 -15.18
N LYS A 22 -4.75 -23.05 -16.16
CA LYS A 22 -5.40 -23.57 -17.38
C LYS A 22 -4.44 -24.34 -18.29
N LYS A 23 -3.15 -23.98 -18.30
CA LYS A 23 -2.12 -24.60 -19.15
C LYS A 23 -0.87 -24.90 -18.34
N LYS A 24 -0.86 -26.06 -17.69
CA LYS A 24 0.23 -26.49 -16.77
C LYS A 24 1.57 -26.68 -17.48
N SER A 25 1.57 -27.00 -18.77
CA SER A 25 2.76 -27.14 -19.61
C SER A 25 3.46 -25.80 -19.92
N ASP A 26 2.71 -24.70 -19.93
CA ASP A 26 3.21 -23.39 -20.35
C ASP A 26 3.69 -22.55 -19.15
N ILE A 27 3.75 -23.17 -17.96
CA ILE A 27 4.18 -22.50 -16.74
C ILE A 27 5.67 -22.23 -16.82
N ARG A 28 6.02 -20.94 -16.84
CA ARG A 28 7.40 -20.46 -16.83
C ARG A 28 7.99 -20.50 -15.43
N TRP A 29 8.35 -21.70 -14.95
CA TRP A 29 8.91 -21.93 -13.62
C TRP A 29 10.12 -21.06 -13.29
N ARG A 30 10.97 -20.76 -14.28
CA ARG A 30 12.10 -19.83 -14.11
C ARG A 30 11.63 -18.42 -13.74
N SER A 31 10.58 -17.92 -14.39
CA SER A 31 10.03 -16.59 -14.09
C SER A 31 9.39 -16.55 -12.70
N ILE A 32 8.67 -17.61 -12.30
CA ILE A 32 8.09 -17.73 -10.97
C ILE A 32 9.20 -17.76 -9.91
N ALA A 33 10.22 -18.59 -10.09
CA ALA A 33 11.34 -18.69 -9.15
C ALA A 33 12.09 -17.35 -9.01
N ILE A 34 12.34 -16.63 -10.10
CA ILE A 34 12.96 -15.31 -10.07
C ILE A 34 12.06 -14.31 -9.32
N MET A 35 10.76 -14.28 -9.62
CA MET A 35 9.81 -13.40 -8.92
C MET A 35 9.83 -13.68 -7.41
N LEU A 36 9.80 -14.95 -7.01
CA LEU A 36 9.85 -15.34 -5.60
C LEU A 36 11.15 -14.89 -4.94
N LEU A 37 12.30 -15.18 -5.54
CA LEU A 37 13.60 -14.79 -5.00
C LEU A 37 13.72 -13.28 -4.84
N ILE A 38 13.27 -12.50 -5.83
CA ILE A 38 13.26 -11.04 -5.75
C ILE A 38 12.35 -10.58 -4.60
N ASN A 39 11.13 -11.11 -4.49
CA ASN A 39 10.21 -10.74 -3.41
C ASN A 39 10.77 -11.08 -2.02
N LEU A 40 11.38 -12.26 -1.86
CA LEU A 40 12.04 -12.66 -0.62
C LEU A 40 13.23 -11.74 -0.30
N ALA A 41 14.05 -11.41 -1.30
CA ALA A 41 15.18 -10.50 -1.14
C ALA A 41 14.73 -9.09 -0.74
N LEU A 42 13.69 -8.55 -1.40
CA LEU A 42 13.12 -7.24 -1.07
C LEU A 42 12.47 -7.25 0.32
N ALA A 43 11.69 -8.27 0.65
CA ALA A 43 11.07 -8.40 1.96
C ALA A 43 12.13 -8.47 3.07
N TRP A 44 13.19 -9.27 2.86
CA TRP A 44 14.32 -9.33 3.78
C TRP A 44 15.03 -7.98 3.89
N PHE A 45 15.28 -7.32 2.76
CA PHE A 45 15.90 -5.99 2.72
C PHE A 45 15.10 -4.96 3.54
N PHE A 46 13.80 -4.83 3.26
CA PHE A 46 12.93 -3.84 3.90
C PHE A 46 12.63 -4.13 5.38
N THR A 47 12.72 -5.39 5.83
CA THR A 47 12.41 -5.76 7.22
C THR A 47 13.65 -5.88 8.11
N SER A 48 14.79 -6.30 7.57
CA SER A 48 15.99 -6.63 8.36
C SER A 48 17.02 -5.51 8.39
N PHE A 49 17.11 -4.70 7.33
CA PHE A 49 18.09 -3.61 7.25
C PHE A 49 17.49 -2.30 7.75
N THR A 50 18.29 -1.50 8.44
CA THR A 50 17.88 -0.18 8.93
C THR A 50 17.51 0.75 7.78
N ALA A 51 18.36 0.85 6.75
CA ALA A 51 18.05 1.64 5.56
C ALA A 51 16.74 1.22 4.85
N GLY A 52 16.45 -0.08 4.80
CA GLY A 52 15.20 -0.60 4.26
C GLY A 52 13.98 -0.17 5.09
N ARG A 53 14.07 -0.29 6.42
CA ARG A 53 13.01 0.17 7.34
C ARG A 53 12.82 1.68 7.31
N ASP A 54 13.91 2.44 7.20
CA ASP A 54 13.87 3.89 7.08
C ASP A 54 13.20 4.32 5.78
N ALA A 55 13.47 3.64 4.67
CA ALA A 55 12.80 3.88 3.40
C ALA A 55 11.29 3.60 3.49
N VAL A 56 10.88 2.49 4.12
CA VAL A 56 9.46 2.17 4.35
C VAL A 56 8.81 3.23 5.25
N LYS A 57 9.50 3.65 6.30
CA LYS A 57 9.01 4.71 7.19
C LYS A 57 8.87 6.04 6.46
N ALA A 58 9.85 6.45 5.66
CA ALA A 58 9.78 7.65 4.86
C ALA A 58 8.59 7.64 3.88
N ALA A 59 8.32 6.49 3.25
CA ALA A 59 7.15 6.33 2.39
C ALA A 59 5.83 6.43 3.18
N ALA A 60 5.77 5.83 4.37
CA ALA A 60 4.61 5.92 5.25
C ALA A 60 4.38 7.36 5.76
N ASP A 61 5.45 8.06 6.14
CA ASP A 61 5.40 9.45 6.59
C ASP A 61 4.96 10.37 5.43
N GLY A 62 5.44 10.14 4.21
CA GLY A 62 4.97 10.84 3.02
C GLY A 62 3.49 10.60 2.72
N PHE A 63 3.00 9.37 2.89
CA PHE A 63 1.57 9.07 2.75
C PHE A 63 0.72 9.75 3.84
N ASN A 64 1.17 9.73 5.09
CA ASN A 64 0.48 10.42 6.20
C ASN A 64 0.38 11.92 5.94
N TRP A 65 1.46 12.53 5.43
CA TRP A 65 1.46 13.93 5.03
C TRP A 65 0.44 14.22 3.91
N LEU A 66 0.37 13.37 2.88
CA LEU A 66 -0.65 13.51 1.82
C LEU A 66 -2.08 13.44 2.38
N VAL A 67 -2.33 12.53 3.32
CA VAL A 67 -3.62 12.42 4.01
C VAL A 67 -3.92 13.68 4.83
N GLU A 68 -2.93 14.23 5.55
CA GLU A 68 -3.12 15.47 6.31
C GLU A 68 -3.46 16.67 5.41
N VAL A 69 -2.74 16.83 4.29
CA VAL A 69 -3.04 17.86 3.27
C VAL A 69 -4.44 17.66 2.68
N SER A 70 -4.85 16.41 2.46
CA SER A 70 -6.21 16.13 2.00
C SER A 70 -7.28 16.66 2.97
N TYR A 71 -7.06 16.52 4.28
CA TYR A 71 -7.98 17.04 5.29
C TYR A 71 -8.02 18.56 5.31
N GLN A 72 -6.93 19.26 5.02
CA GLN A 72 -6.95 20.73 4.90
C GLN A 72 -7.93 21.17 3.78
N GLY A 73 -7.90 20.50 2.63
CA GLY A 73 -8.84 20.75 1.54
C GLY A 73 -10.28 20.37 1.87
N ILE A 74 -10.48 19.26 2.59
CA ILE A 74 -11.82 18.84 3.03
C ILE A 74 -12.38 19.83 4.05
N VAL A 75 -11.59 20.29 5.03
CA VAL A 75 -12.01 21.29 6.04
C VAL A 75 -12.39 22.60 5.38
N PHE A 76 -11.67 23.03 4.34
CA PHE A 76 -12.03 24.21 3.56
C PHE A 76 -13.45 24.10 2.97
N ALA A 77 -13.83 22.93 2.44
CA ALA A 77 -15.13 22.73 1.81
C ALA A 77 -16.25 22.34 2.79
N LEU A 78 -15.94 21.51 3.79
CA LEU A 78 -16.87 20.81 4.68
C LEU A 78 -16.32 20.77 6.13
N PRO A 79 -16.18 21.92 6.81
CA PRO A 79 -15.53 22.00 8.12
C PRO A 79 -16.29 21.22 9.21
N ASN A 80 -17.61 21.09 9.09
CA ASN A 80 -18.48 20.36 10.02
C ASN A 80 -18.48 18.84 9.82
N TRP A 81 -17.69 18.31 8.89
CA TRP A 81 -17.59 16.87 8.63
C TRP A 81 -16.29 16.26 9.16
N VAL A 82 -15.30 17.11 9.47
CA VAL A 82 -13.96 16.72 9.94
C VAL A 82 -13.81 17.07 11.42
N THR A 83 -13.11 16.24 12.20
CA THR A 83 -12.89 16.50 13.63
C THR A 83 -11.89 17.64 13.89
N PRO A 84 -11.92 18.26 15.08
CA PRO A 84 -10.92 19.23 15.51
C PRO A 84 -9.46 18.76 15.41
N ALA A 85 -9.19 17.45 15.47
CA ALA A 85 -7.85 16.88 15.28
C ALA A 85 -7.20 17.25 13.93
N PHE A 86 -8.01 17.59 12.93
CA PHE A 86 -7.56 18.02 11.60
C PHE A 86 -8.06 19.45 11.26
N GLY A 87 -8.55 20.22 12.24
CA GLY A 87 -8.99 21.61 12.06
C GLY A 87 -10.47 21.84 11.76
N GLY A 88 -11.31 20.79 11.81
CA GLY A 88 -12.77 20.92 11.63
C GLY A 88 -13.56 21.08 12.95
N SER A 89 -14.89 20.97 12.88
CA SER A 89 -15.80 21.12 14.02
C SER A 89 -16.67 19.89 14.33
N ALA A 90 -16.51 18.80 13.57
CA ALA A 90 -17.28 17.58 13.76
C ALA A 90 -16.89 16.86 15.07
N LYS A 91 -17.86 16.25 15.76
CA LYS A 91 -17.55 15.42 16.94
C LYS A 91 -16.88 14.09 16.59
N SER A 92 -17.12 13.59 15.38
CA SER A 92 -16.58 12.32 14.87
C SER A 92 -16.59 12.32 13.34
N MET A 93 -15.72 11.52 12.73
CA MET A 93 -15.73 11.28 11.27
C MET A 93 -16.32 9.90 10.96
N ASN A 94 -17.12 9.83 9.90
CA ASN A 94 -17.61 8.57 9.36
C ASN A 94 -16.68 8.08 8.23
N PHE A 95 -16.98 6.90 7.68
CA PHE A 95 -16.21 6.31 6.58
C PHE A 95 -16.01 7.24 5.38
N VAL A 96 -17.02 8.05 5.03
CA VAL A 96 -16.95 8.98 3.90
C VAL A 96 -15.85 10.01 4.14
N THR A 97 -15.83 10.63 5.32
CA THR A 97 -14.83 11.65 5.64
C THR A 97 -13.46 11.06 5.93
N THR A 98 -13.36 9.86 6.50
CA THR A 98 -12.05 9.28 6.86
C THR A 98 -11.34 8.58 5.71
N ALA A 99 -12.06 8.13 4.68
CA ALA A 99 -11.50 7.32 3.60
C ALA A 99 -11.85 7.86 2.21
N LEU A 100 -13.13 8.05 1.90
CA LEU A 100 -13.54 8.42 0.54
C LEU A 100 -13.05 9.81 0.15
N LEU A 101 -13.27 10.82 1.00
CA LEU A 101 -12.87 12.19 0.68
C LEU A 101 -11.33 12.34 0.59
N PRO A 102 -10.51 11.80 1.50
CA PRO A 102 -9.06 11.80 1.36
C PRO A 102 -8.58 11.17 0.04
N VAL A 103 -9.14 10.01 -0.33
CA VAL A 103 -8.78 9.35 -1.59
C VAL A 103 -9.09 10.23 -2.80
N LEU A 104 -10.27 10.86 -2.84
CA LEU A 104 -10.65 11.78 -3.94
C LEU A 104 -9.69 12.96 -4.05
N MET A 105 -9.17 13.47 -2.93
CA MET A 105 -8.23 14.59 -2.91
C MET A 105 -6.79 14.18 -3.27
N ILE A 106 -6.43 12.91 -3.09
CA ILE A 106 -5.11 12.38 -3.47
C ILE A 106 -5.05 12.03 -4.97
N VAL A 107 -6.16 11.64 -5.60
CA VAL A 107 -6.21 11.28 -7.04
C VAL A 107 -5.58 12.37 -7.94
N PRO A 108 -5.91 13.67 -7.81
CA PRO A 108 -5.28 14.73 -8.59
C PRO A 108 -3.75 14.79 -8.46
N VAL A 109 -3.18 14.36 -7.33
CA VAL A 109 -1.71 14.29 -7.17
C VAL A 109 -1.14 13.25 -8.12
N PHE A 110 -1.77 12.09 -8.25
CA PHE A 110 -1.36 11.06 -9.22
C PHE A 110 -1.52 11.56 -10.66
N ASP A 111 -2.59 12.30 -10.97
CA ASP A 111 -2.77 12.90 -12.30
C ASP A 111 -1.66 13.91 -12.62
N ILE A 112 -1.30 14.78 -11.66
CA ILE A 112 -0.21 15.75 -11.79
C ILE A 112 1.14 15.04 -11.96
N LEU A 113 1.43 14.02 -11.16
CA LEU A 113 2.68 13.26 -11.26
C LEU A 113 2.79 12.54 -12.61
N THR A 114 1.68 12.01 -13.12
CA THR A 114 1.64 11.36 -14.44
C THR A 114 1.80 12.40 -15.56
N TYR A 115 1.25 13.61 -15.38
CA TYR A 115 1.45 14.70 -16.34
C TYR A 115 2.92 15.13 -16.45
N PHE A 116 3.68 15.16 -15.35
CA PHE A 116 5.08 15.56 -15.36
C PHE A 116 6.09 14.42 -15.59
N GLY A 117 5.71 13.18 -15.26
CA GLY A 117 6.58 12.00 -15.34
C GLY A 117 6.25 11.03 -16.49
N GLY A 118 5.30 11.40 -17.35
CA GLY A 118 4.93 10.69 -18.57
C GLY A 118 5.86 10.96 -19.74
#